data_AF-A0A6G3X7I9-F1
#
_entry.id   AF-A0A6G3X7I9-F1
#
_cell.length_a   1.000
_cell.length_b   1.000
_cell.length_c   1.000
_cell.angle_alpha   90.00
_cell.angle_beta   90.00
_cell.angle_gamma   90.00
#
_symmetry.space_group_name_H-M   'P 1'
#
loop_
_entity.id
_entity.type
_entity.pdbx_description
1 polymer ?
#
loop_
_entity_poly.entity_id
_entity_poly.type
_entity_poly.pdbx_seq_one_letter_code
_entity_poly.pdbx_strand_id
1 'polypeptide(L)'
;VSGTLSHLQNASAVAATTVETILHVKPSTDFAWPVNGAVDSSIVDVATSAGAHNVIARSDSFRETTELPYTPTAARPIGGGTTAVVADARLSTLFDGDMSRAGSSTRAVQKFLAQTLALTEQAPDNERSIVVAPPRMPTAAQAQTMARALEGLAGNRWTQPLDLVAAAEVKPDPRATSKVPRASAYPKKLRAQELPTQAFQDIRTTQGSLDSFETILTQPERVVTPFGNAVNRSMSTSWRGRSLEAQQYRDAVRDYLQSLTSEVQLIEKSDVTLSGRSATIPVTVQNKLVQGVDRLVLRLTSDNIRLKFNDDGSMAELPVSIAGGHSQSVKFDTATSAN
;
A
#
# COMPACT_ATOMS: atom_id res chain seq x y z
N VAL A 1 7.20 8.18 -6.44
CA VAL A 1 8.47 7.42 -6.57
C VAL A 1 8.19 6.29 -7.56
N SER A 2 9.04 6.06 -8.56
CA SER A 2 8.75 5.00 -9.54
C SER A 2 8.62 3.64 -8.84
N GLY A 3 7.69 2.79 -9.32
CA GLY A 3 7.42 1.46 -8.77
C GLY A 3 6.51 1.43 -7.54
N THR A 4 6.17 2.55 -6.91
CA THR A 4 5.32 2.51 -5.70
C THR A 4 3.87 2.12 -5.98
N LEU A 5 3.38 2.33 -7.21
CA LEU A 5 1.98 2.08 -7.56
C LEU A 5 1.66 0.58 -7.69
N SER A 6 2.61 -0.24 -8.14
CA SER A 6 2.42 -1.70 -8.23
C SER A 6 2.19 -2.33 -6.85
N HIS A 7 2.80 -1.78 -5.80
CA HIS A 7 2.55 -2.21 -4.42
C HIS A 7 1.09 -2.01 -3.99
N LEU A 8 0.41 -0.96 -4.48
CA LEU A 8 -1.00 -0.74 -4.15
C LEU A 8 -1.89 -1.81 -4.80
N GLN A 9 -1.61 -2.18 -6.06
CA GLN A 9 -2.33 -3.27 -6.73
C GLN A 9 -2.10 -4.60 -6.03
N ASN A 10 -0.84 -4.93 -5.70
CA ASN A 10 -0.50 -6.14 -4.96
C ASN A 10 -1.18 -6.18 -3.58
N ALA A 11 -1.17 -5.06 -2.86
CA ALA A 11 -1.84 -4.95 -1.57
C ALA A 11 -3.36 -5.16 -1.69
N SER A 12 -4.00 -4.60 -2.73
CA SER A 12 -5.42 -4.81 -3.02
C SER A 12 -5.74 -6.27 -3.34
N ALA A 13 -4.89 -6.95 -4.11
CA ALA A 13 -5.06 -8.37 -4.43
C ALA A 13 -4.96 -9.26 -3.17
N VAL A 14 -3.95 -9.03 -2.33
CA VAL A 14 -3.81 -9.75 -1.05
C VAL A 14 -5.00 -9.48 -0.12
N ALA A 15 -5.46 -8.23 -0.06
CA ALA A 15 -6.61 -7.84 0.75
C ALA A 15 -7.90 -8.54 0.26
N ALA A 16 -8.10 -8.64 -1.05
CA ALA A 16 -9.27 -9.30 -1.63
C ALA A 16 -9.34 -10.78 -1.20
N THR A 17 -8.26 -11.52 -1.40
CA THR A 17 -8.16 -12.94 -0.99
C THR A 17 -8.34 -13.10 0.52
N THR A 18 -7.77 -12.20 1.31
CA THR A 18 -7.87 -12.24 2.78
C THR A 18 -9.30 -12.04 3.25
N VAL A 19 -10.01 -11.04 2.71
CA VAL A 19 -11.40 -10.76 3.06
C VAL A 19 -12.32 -11.90 2.64
N GLU A 20 -12.15 -12.43 1.43
CA GLU A 20 -12.94 -13.56 0.94
C GLU A 20 -12.71 -14.82 1.78
N THR A 21 -11.46 -15.08 2.19
CA THR A 21 -11.12 -16.24 3.02
C THR A 21 -11.67 -16.13 4.44
N ILE A 22 -11.57 -14.95 5.07
CA ILE A 22 -11.92 -14.75 6.50
C ILE A 22 -13.41 -14.46 6.68
N LEU A 23 -13.97 -13.59 5.84
CA LEU A 23 -15.35 -13.11 5.97
C LEU A 23 -16.33 -13.83 5.04
N HIS A 24 -15.83 -14.71 4.15
CA HIS A 24 -16.64 -15.48 3.20
C HIS A 24 -17.52 -14.60 2.30
N VAL A 25 -17.07 -13.38 2.01
CA VAL A 25 -17.73 -12.44 1.10
C VAL A 25 -16.73 -11.95 0.07
N LYS A 26 -17.17 -11.86 -1.19
CA LYS A 26 -16.35 -11.32 -2.28
C LYS A 26 -16.30 -9.79 -2.15
N PRO A 27 -15.15 -9.17 -1.84
CA PRO A 27 -15.06 -7.71 -1.78
C PRO A 27 -15.02 -7.12 -3.19
N SER A 28 -15.50 -5.87 -3.33
CA SER A 28 -15.20 -5.06 -4.51
C SER A 28 -13.90 -4.30 -4.31
N THR A 29 -12.94 -4.50 -5.21
CA THR A 29 -11.66 -3.77 -5.24
C THR A 29 -11.68 -2.58 -6.20
N ASP A 30 -12.83 -2.30 -6.82
CA ASP A 30 -12.98 -1.23 -7.80
C ASP A 30 -13.12 0.18 -7.18
N PHE A 31 -13.10 0.25 -5.85
CA PHE A 31 -13.29 1.47 -5.08
C PHE A 31 -12.01 1.87 -4.35
N ALA A 32 -11.58 3.11 -4.56
CA ALA A 32 -10.62 3.77 -3.69
C ALA A 32 -11.34 4.63 -2.65
N TRP A 33 -10.92 4.52 -1.39
CA TRP A 33 -11.45 5.35 -0.30
C TRP A 33 -10.37 6.24 0.34
N PRO A 34 -10.10 7.42 -0.27
CA PRO A 34 -9.21 8.43 0.29
C PRO A 34 -9.57 8.84 1.72
N VAL A 35 -8.55 9.26 2.47
CA VAL A 35 -8.71 9.66 3.88
C VAL A 35 -9.72 10.80 3.99
N ASN A 36 -10.78 10.60 4.78
CA ASN A 36 -11.90 11.53 4.95
C ASN A 36 -12.63 11.90 3.64
N GLY A 37 -12.50 11.09 2.58
CA GLY A 37 -12.99 11.41 1.25
C GLY A 37 -12.36 12.68 0.67
N ALA A 38 -11.21 13.11 1.19
CA ALA A 38 -10.48 14.26 0.70
C ALA A 38 -9.73 13.89 -0.58
N VAL A 39 -10.01 14.63 -1.66
CA VAL A 39 -9.54 14.32 -3.01
C VAL A 39 -8.95 15.55 -3.69
N ASP A 40 -7.95 15.29 -4.52
CA ASP A 40 -7.43 16.18 -5.55
C ASP A 40 -7.03 15.36 -6.78
N SER A 41 -6.58 16.01 -7.86
CA SER A 41 -6.16 15.32 -9.08
C SER A 41 -5.10 14.24 -8.85
N SER A 42 -4.10 14.50 -7.99
CA SER A 42 -3.03 13.54 -7.72
C SER A 42 -3.52 12.31 -6.97
N ILE A 43 -4.51 12.47 -6.08
CA ILE A 43 -5.14 11.36 -5.36
C ILE A 43 -5.98 10.51 -6.31
N VAL A 44 -6.70 11.13 -7.24
CA VAL A 44 -7.45 10.42 -8.28
C VAL A 44 -6.49 9.63 -9.18
N ASP A 45 -5.38 10.24 -9.61
CA ASP A 45 -4.38 9.57 -10.45
C ASP A 45 -3.78 8.33 -9.76
N VAL A 46 -3.52 8.41 -8.45
CA VAL A 46 -3.04 7.26 -7.66
C VAL A 46 -4.11 6.17 -7.55
N ALA A 47 -5.38 6.55 -7.32
CA ALA A 47 -6.49 5.61 -7.22
C ALA A 47 -6.70 4.83 -8.52
N THR A 48 -6.76 5.53 -9.66
CA THR A 48 -6.97 4.92 -10.97
C THR A 48 -5.76 4.09 -11.40
N SER A 49 -4.54 4.55 -11.13
CA SER A 49 -3.33 3.75 -11.36
C SER A 49 -3.27 2.50 -10.50
N ALA A 50 -3.88 2.51 -9.31
CA ALA A 50 -4.02 1.34 -8.45
C ALA A 50 -5.17 0.41 -8.88
N GLY A 51 -5.90 0.73 -9.95
CA GLY A 51 -6.94 -0.12 -10.55
C GLY A 51 -8.37 0.20 -10.13
N ALA A 52 -8.62 1.27 -9.37
CA ALA A 52 -9.97 1.67 -8.97
C ALA A 52 -10.61 2.60 -10.01
N HIS A 53 -11.79 2.24 -10.52
CA HIS A 53 -12.58 3.10 -11.39
C HIS A 53 -13.55 3.99 -10.61
N ASN A 54 -13.75 3.71 -9.32
CA ASN A 54 -14.60 4.47 -8.43
C ASN A 54 -13.79 5.09 -7.28
N VAL A 55 -13.97 6.39 -7.02
CA VAL A 55 -13.30 7.10 -5.91
C VAL A 55 -14.33 7.67 -4.94
N ILE A 56 -14.33 7.21 -3.70
CA ILE A 56 -15.22 7.71 -2.65
C ILE A 56 -14.70 9.07 -2.16
N ALA A 57 -15.36 10.13 -2.60
CA ALA A 57 -15.07 11.50 -2.19
C ALA A 57 -16.12 11.99 -1.19
N ARG A 58 -15.83 13.09 -0.47
CA ARG A 58 -16.78 13.73 0.43
C ARG A 58 -17.15 15.12 -0.09
N SER A 59 -18.40 15.51 0.04
CA SER A 59 -18.92 16.76 -0.56
C SER A 59 -18.28 18.05 -0.02
N ASP A 60 -17.60 18.00 1.13
CA ASP A 60 -16.83 19.13 1.67
C ASP A 60 -15.44 19.28 1.03
N SER A 61 -14.92 18.22 0.38
CA SER A 61 -13.73 18.22 -0.46
C SER A 61 -14.07 18.36 -1.95
N PHE A 62 -15.09 17.63 -2.42
CA PHE A 62 -15.57 17.65 -3.80
C PHE A 62 -16.82 18.52 -3.87
N ARG A 63 -16.61 19.84 -3.90
CA ARG A 63 -17.67 20.84 -3.77
C ARG A 63 -18.31 21.17 -5.10
N GLU A 64 -19.63 21.35 -5.08
CA GLU A 64 -20.38 21.86 -6.22
C GLU A 64 -19.86 23.24 -6.66
N THR A 65 -19.73 23.42 -7.97
CA THR A 65 -19.24 24.67 -8.58
C THR A 65 -20.36 25.64 -8.88
N THR A 66 -21.60 25.16 -8.84
CA THR A 66 -22.84 25.91 -9.05
C THR A 66 -23.69 25.78 -7.80
N GLU A 67 -24.51 26.80 -7.51
CA GLU A 67 -25.48 26.70 -6.43
C GLU A 67 -26.62 25.77 -6.86
N LEU A 68 -26.77 24.68 -6.11
CA LEU A 68 -27.86 23.72 -6.27
C LEU A 68 -28.76 23.79 -5.03
N PRO A 69 -30.08 23.93 -5.18
CA PRO A 69 -31.00 23.97 -4.04
C PRO A 69 -31.21 22.59 -3.39
N TYR A 70 -30.54 21.55 -3.90
CA TYR A 70 -30.67 20.18 -3.47
C TYR A 70 -29.30 19.47 -3.49
N THR A 71 -29.20 18.36 -2.76
CA THR A 71 -28.03 17.47 -2.81
C THR A 71 -28.18 16.53 -4.01
N PRO A 72 -27.26 16.54 -5.00
CA PRO A 72 -27.43 15.70 -6.19
C PRO A 72 -27.08 14.23 -5.91
N THR A 73 -27.41 13.33 -6.84
CA THR A 73 -27.06 11.87 -6.83
C THR A 73 -25.61 11.62 -6.39
N ALA A 74 -25.18 10.48 -5.87
CA ALA A 74 -23.79 10.34 -5.42
C ALA A 74 -22.77 10.27 -6.57
N ALA A 75 -23.14 9.62 -7.69
CA ALA A 75 -22.24 9.40 -8.82
C ALA A 75 -21.89 10.69 -9.57
N ARG A 76 -20.59 10.93 -9.78
CA ARG A 76 -20.01 12.04 -10.55
C ARG A 76 -18.98 11.51 -11.55
N PRO A 77 -19.26 11.49 -12.86
CA PRO A 77 -18.26 11.12 -13.84
C PRO A 77 -17.17 12.19 -13.86
N ILE A 78 -15.91 11.81 -13.61
CA ILE A 78 -14.77 12.77 -13.54
C ILE A 78 -13.81 12.65 -14.74
N GLY A 79 -14.17 11.82 -15.73
CA GLY A 79 -13.40 11.59 -16.95
C GLY A 79 -12.57 10.30 -16.90
N GLY A 80 -12.07 9.86 -18.07
CA GLY A 80 -11.20 8.68 -18.17
C GLY A 80 -11.84 7.35 -17.74
N GLY A 81 -13.17 7.25 -17.81
CA GLY A 81 -13.92 6.09 -17.30
C GLY A 81 -14.00 6.01 -15.77
N THR A 82 -13.59 7.07 -15.05
CA THR A 82 -13.59 7.12 -13.59
C THR A 82 -14.80 7.90 -13.06
N THR A 83 -15.37 7.40 -11.97
CA THR A 83 -16.48 8.02 -11.26
C THR A 83 -16.08 8.39 -9.83
N ALA A 84 -16.29 9.64 -9.43
CA ALA A 84 -16.29 10.01 -8.02
C ALA A 84 -17.66 9.69 -7.41
N VAL A 85 -17.68 8.90 -6.35
CA VAL A 85 -18.88 8.64 -5.55
C VAL A 85 -18.85 9.62 -4.38
N VAL A 86 -19.58 10.72 -4.51
CA VAL A 86 -19.54 11.83 -3.57
C VAL A 86 -20.51 11.57 -2.42
N ALA A 87 -19.95 11.23 -1.26
CA ALA A 87 -20.69 11.05 -0.02
C ALA A 87 -21.09 12.39 0.60
N ASP A 88 -22.27 12.44 1.22
CA ASP A 88 -22.72 13.65 1.93
C ASP A 88 -21.88 13.84 3.20
N ALA A 89 -21.17 14.97 3.26
CA ALA A 89 -20.26 15.29 4.36
C ALA A 89 -20.97 15.42 5.71
N ARG A 90 -22.20 15.94 5.74
CA ARG A 90 -22.94 16.16 6.98
C ARG A 90 -23.33 14.82 7.57
N LEU A 91 -23.98 13.96 6.78
CA LEU A 91 -24.34 12.61 7.20
C LEU A 91 -23.11 11.78 7.61
N SER A 92 -22.03 11.87 6.82
CA SER A 92 -20.81 11.09 7.04
C SER A 92 -20.07 11.46 8.33
N THR A 93 -20.23 12.69 8.82
CA THR A 93 -19.54 13.20 10.02
C THR A 93 -20.42 13.22 11.27
N LEU A 94 -21.70 12.84 11.18
CA LEU A 94 -22.61 12.82 12.33
C LEU A 94 -22.16 11.87 13.44
N PHE A 95 -21.39 10.84 13.09
CA PHE A 95 -20.88 9.83 14.02
C PHE A 95 -19.44 10.12 14.47
N ASP A 96 -18.87 11.27 14.08
CA ASP A 96 -17.56 11.69 14.58
C ASP A 96 -17.65 12.01 16.07
N GLY A 97 -16.63 11.56 16.83
CA GLY A 97 -16.52 11.78 18.26
C GLY A 97 -17.01 10.63 19.14
N ASP A 98 -17.19 10.92 20.42
CA ASP A 98 -17.49 9.95 21.46
C ASP A 98 -18.98 9.54 21.46
N MET A 99 -19.23 8.29 21.08
CA MET A 99 -20.56 7.68 21.06
C MET A 99 -20.82 6.74 22.26
N SER A 100 -19.94 6.72 23.26
CA SER A 100 -20.10 5.85 24.44
C SER A 100 -21.27 6.27 25.35
N ARG A 101 -21.68 7.54 25.27
CA ARG A 101 -22.76 8.10 26.09
C ARG A 101 -24.10 8.02 25.35
N ALA A 102 -25.14 7.57 26.07
CA ALA A 102 -26.48 7.44 25.50
C ALA A 102 -26.98 8.73 24.84
N GLY A 103 -26.77 9.88 25.50
CA GLY A 103 -27.18 11.18 24.95
C GLY A 103 -26.50 11.57 23.64
N SER A 104 -25.20 11.29 23.47
CA SER A 104 -24.51 11.59 22.21
C SER A 104 -24.95 10.64 21.09
N SER A 105 -25.06 9.34 21.39
CA SER A 105 -25.55 8.32 20.47
C SER A 105 -26.98 8.62 19.99
N THR A 106 -27.93 8.86 20.90
CA THR A 106 -29.32 9.19 20.54
C THR A 106 -29.40 10.47 19.71
N ARG A 107 -28.63 11.50 20.05
CA ARG A 107 -28.60 12.75 19.29
C ARG A 107 -28.06 12.55 17.87
N ALA A 108 -27.04 11.72 17.69
CA ALA A 108 -26.48 11.39 16.38
C ALA A 108 -27.52 10.66 15.51
N VAL A 109 -28.21 9.66 16.07
CA VAL A 109 -29.30 8.94 15.40
C VAL A 109 -30.43 9.89 14.99
N GLN A 110 -30.92 10.72 15.91
CA GLN A 110 -31.99 11.68 15.61
C GLN A 110 -31.59 12.67 14.51
N LYS A 111 -30.36 13.19 14.55
CA LYS A 111 -29.84 14.07 13.49
C LYS A 111 -29.72 13.34 12.15
N PHE A 112 -29.30 12.09 12.15
CA PHE A 112 -29.17 11.30 10.93
C PHE A 112 -30.53 11.11 10.27
N LEU A 113 -31.55 10.69 11.03
CA LEU A 113 -32.92 10.53 10.53
C LEU A 113 -33.52 11.85 10.05
N ALA A 114 -33.32 12.94 10.79
CA ALA A 114 -33.81 14.25 10.39
C ALA A 114 -33.13 14.76 9.11
N GLN A 115 -31.82 14.57 8.97
CA GLN A 115 -31.08 14.98 7.79
C GLN A 115 -31.46 14.17 6.55
N THR A 116 -31.64 12.85 6.67
CA THR A 116 -32.06 12.03 5.52
C THR A 116 -33.47 12.40 5.06
N LEU A 117 -34.40 12.68 5.99
CA LEU A 117 -35.73 13.19 5.64
C LEU A 117 -35.64 14.54 4.92
N ALA A 118 -34.84 15.48 5.45
CA ALA A 118 -34.63 16.77 4.82
C ALA A 118 -34.00 16.66 3.41
N LEU A 119 -33.11 15.68 3.19
CA LEU A 119 -32.57 15.41 1.85
C LEU A 119 -33.64 14.93 0.87
N THR A 120 -34.54 14.06 1.32
CA THR A 120 -35.69 13.60 0.52
C THR A 120 -36.61 14.79 0.18
N GLU A 121 -36.90 15.65 1.15
CA GLU A 121 -37.78 16.83 0.97
C GLU A 121 -37.20 17.93 0.07
N GLN A 122 -35.87 17.98 -0.13
CA GLN A 122 -35.24 18.97 -1.03
C GLN A 122 -35.73 18.87 -2.48
N ALA A 123 -36.04 17.66 -2.94
CA ALA A 123 -36.56 17.41 -4.28
C ALA A 123 -37.38 16.10 -4.27
N PRO A 124 -38.67 16.16 -3.86
CA PRO A 124 -39.50 14.97 -3.67
C PRO A 124 -39.75 14.19 -4.97
N ASP A 125 -39.85 14.90 -6.10
CA ASP A 125 -40.08 14.31 -7.42
C ASP A 125 -38.78 13.83 -8.11
N ASN A 126 -37.64 13.90 -7.42
CA ASN A 126 -36.34 13.52 -7.96
C ASN A 126 -35.65 12.49 -7.05
N GLU A 127 -35.83 11.22 -7.38
CA GLU A 127 -35.13 10.12 -6.73
C GLU A 127 -33.62 10.20 -6.99
N ARG A 128 -32.83 10.15 -5.92
CA ARG A 128 -31.38 10.35 -5.95
C ARG A 128 -30.71 9.30 -5.07
N SER A 129 -29.56 8.80 -5.52
CA SER A 129 -28.70 8.00 -4.64
C SER A 129 -27.92 8.92 -3.71
N ILE A 130 -27.93 8.60 -2.41
CA ILE A 130 -27.15 9.31 -1.39
C ILE A 130 -26.20 8.31 -0.75
N VAL A 131 -24.91 8.61 -0.77
CA VAL A 131 -23.88 7.77 -0.13
C VAL A 131 -23.43 8.43 1.17
N VAL A 132 -23.23 7.61 2.20
CA VAL A 132 -22.67 8.01 3.49
C VAL A 132 -21.37 7.24 3.69
N ALA A 133 -20.26 7.96 3.87
CA ALA A 133 -18.93 7.40 4.04
C ALA A 133 -18.40 7.75 5.45
N PRO A 134 -18.78 6.98 6.49
CA PRO A 134 -18.38 7.24 7.88
C PRO A 134 -16.86 7.05 8.10
N PRO A 135 -16.32 7.31 9.30
CA PRO A 135 -14.90 7.06 9.58
C PRO A 135 -14.46 5.64 9.24
N ARG A 136 -13.30 5.49 8.57
CA ARG A 136 -12.76 4.19 8.10
C ARG A 136 -12.46 3.19 9.22
N MET A 137 -12.28 3.67 10.45
CA MET A 137 -11.95 2.86 11.64
C MET A 137 -12.85 3.29 12.81
N PRO A 138 -14.15 2.98 12.77
CA PRO A 138 -15.06 3.38 13.83
C PRO A 138 -14.77 2.58 15.11
N THR A 139 -14.97 3.22 16.26
CA THR A 139 -15.07 2.51 17.55
C THR A 139 -16.33 1.65 17.58
N ALA A 140 -16.38 0.66 18.48
CA ALA A 140 -17.57 -0.18 18.66
C ALA A 140 -18.84 0.64 18.95
N ALA A 141 -18.72 1.70 19.75
CA ALA A 141 -19.85 2.59 20.07
C ALA A 141 -20.33 3.39 18.84
N GLN A 142 -19.40 3.84 17.99
CA GLN A 142 -19.76 4.49 16.72
C GLN A 142 -20.45 3.50 15.77
N ALA A 143 -19.91 2.29 15.63
CA ALA A 143 -20.51 1.21 14.82
C ALA A 143 -21.95 0.89 15.26
N GLN A 144 -22.18 0.70 16.56
CA GLN A 144 -23.51 0.44 17.11
C GLN A 144 -24.47 1.63 16.89
N THR A 145 -23.98 2.86 17.02
CA THR A 145 -24.80 4.06 16.79
C THR A 145 -25.20 4.19 15.32
N MET A 146 -24.28 3.90 14.39
CA MET A 146 -24.59 3.85 12.96
C MET A 146 -25.62 2.77 12.63
N ALA A 147 -25.50 1.57 13.20
CA ALA A 147 -26.47 0.49 13.03
C ALA A 147 -27.87 0.91 13.47
N ARG A 148 -28.02 1.53 14.66
CA ARG A 148 -29.30 2.08 15.14
C ARG A 148 -29.88 3.16 14.23
N ALA A 149 -29.02 3.99 13.64
CA ALA A 149 -29.45 5.02 12.69
C ALA A 149 -30.02 4.40 11.40
N LEU A 150 -29.39 3.33 10.90
CA LEU A 150 -29.87 2.57 9.74
C LEU A 150 -31.16 1.79 10.06
N GLU A 151 -31.26 1.18 11.25
CA GLU A 151 -32.49 0.54 11.73
C GLU A 151 -33.65 1.54 11.81
N GLY A 152 -33.39 2.80 12.19
CA GLY A 152 -34.38 3.86 12.18
C GLY A 152 -34.94 4.21 10.80
N LEU A 153 -34.19 3.90 9.73
CA LEU A 153 -34.63 4.03 8.33
C LEU A 153 -35.27 2.75 7.76
N ALA A 154 -35.26 1.64 8.52
CA ALA A 154 -35.82 0.38 8.06
C ALA A 154 -37.33 0.47 7.81
N GLY A 155 -37.85 -0.47 7.02
CA GLY A 155 -39.27 -0.52 6.64
C GLY A 155 -39.65 0.44 5.51
N ASN A 156 -38.69 0.85 4.66
CA ASN A 156 -38.91 1.69 3.48
C ASN A 156 -39.68 2.98 3.78
N ARG A 157 -39.29 3.73 4.82
CA ARG A 157 -39.97 4.98 5.21
C ARG A 157 -39.92 6.04 4.11
N TRP A 158 -38.82 6.78 4.05
CA TRP A 158 -38.54 7.81 3.03
C TRP A 158 -37.22 7.56 2.30
N THR A 159 -36.64 6.37 2.50
CA THR A 159 -35.39 5.90 1.88
C THR A 159 -35.51 4.43 1.52
N GLN A 160 -34.76 4.01 0.52
CA GLN A 160 -34.58 2.60 0.17
C GLN A 160 -33.08 2.25 0.24
N PRO A 161 -32.71 1.08 0.79
CA PRO A 161 -31.32 0.63 0.77
C PRO A 161 -30.83 0.46 -0.68
N LEU A 162 -29.60 0.90 -0.93
CA LEU A 162 -28.92 0.75 -2.22
C LEU A 162 -27.48 0.31 -1.97
N ASP A 163 -27.03 -0.69 -2.72
CA ASP A 163 -25.63 -1.14 -2.67
C ASP A 163 -24.69 -0.06 -3.22
N LEU A 164 -23.45 -0.02 -2.73
CA LEU A 164 -22.46 0.99 -3.15
C LEU A 164 -22.11 0.88 -4.63
N VAL A 165 -22.02 -0.33 -5.19
CA VAL A 165 -21.76 -0.54 -6.62
C VAL A 165 -22.90 0.03 -7.44
N ALA A 166 -24.14 -0.32 -7.06
CA ALA A 166 -25.33 0.22 -7.72
C ALA A 166 -25.43 1.75 -7.58
N ALA A 167 -25.09 2.31 -6.42
CA ALA A 167 -25.08 3.76 -6.20
C ALA A 167 -24.10 4.52 -7.10
N ALA A 168 -22.97 3.89 -7.48
CA ALA A 168 -21.99 4.43 -8.40
C ALA A 168 -22.45 4.42 -9.87
N GLU A 169 -23.38 3.53 -10.21
CA GLU A 169 -23.95 3.37 -11.56
C GLU A 169 -25.24 4.18 -11.78
N VAL A 170 -25.85 4.72 -10.71
CA VAL A 170 -27.04 5.57 -10.83
C VAL A 170 -26.76 6.75 -11.76
N LYS A 171 -27.72 7.04 -12.63
CA LYS A 171 -27.64 8.14 -13.60
C LYS A 171 -27.14 9.43 -12.93
N PRO A 172 -25.98 9.97 -13.37
CA PRO A 172 -25.44 11.19 -12.78
C PRO A 172 -26.38 12.39 -12.96
N ASP A 173 -26.37 13.29 -11.98
CA ASP A 173 -27.06 14.57 -12.10
C ASP A 173 -26.29 15.49 -13.07
N PRO A 174 -26.90 15.95 -14.18
CA PRO A 174 -26.22 16.77 -15.17
C PRO A 174 -25.83 18.17 -14.67
N ARG A 175 -26.41 18.65 -13.58
CA ARG A 175 -26.11 19.95 -12.98
C ARG A 175 -25.01 19.88 -11.92
N ALA A 176 -24.65 18.67 -11.49
CA ALA A 176 -23.64 18.48 -10.47
C ALA A 176 -22.22 18.53 -11.07
N THR A 177 -21.26 18.94 -10.25
CA THR A 177 -19.87 19.13 -10.67
C THR A 177 -19.20 17.81 -11.04
N SER A 178 -18.55 17.76 -12.20
CA SER A 178 -17.64 16.67 -12.58
C SER A 178 -16.17 17.04 -12.35
N LYS A 179 -15.90 18.22 -11.78
CA LYS A 179 -14.56 18.79 -11.74
C LYS A 179 -13.82 18.36 -10.47
N VAL A 180 -12.76 17.59 -10.66
CA VAL A 180 -11.84 17.21 -9.59
C VAL A 180 -11.18 18.47 -8.99
N PRO A 181 -11.13 18.59 -7.64
CA PRO A 181 -10.43 19.68 -6.97
C PRO A 181 -8.95 19.74 -7.35
N ARG A 182 -8.39 20.97 -7.40
CA ARG A 182 -6.95 21.18 -7.59
C ARG A 182 -6.18 20.73 -6.35
N ALA A 183 -4.90 20.38 -6.50
CA ALA A 183 -4.04 19.96 -5.39
C ALA A 183 -3.98 20.94 -4.21
N SER A 184 -4.08 22.24 -4.47
CA SER A 184 -4.11 23.27 -3.41
C SER A 184 -5.35 23.22 -2.52
N ALA A 185 -6.45 22.60 -3.00
CA ALA A 185 -7.69 22.45 -2.24
C ALA A 185 -7.60 21.34 -1.18
N TYR A 186 -6.67 20.40 -1.33
CA TYR A 186 -6.50 19.32 -0.36
C TYR A 186 -6.12 19.87 1.02
N PRO A 187 -6.79 19.45 2.11
CA PRO A 187 -6.63 20.07 3.43
C PRO A 187 -5.19 20.03 3.96
N LYS A 188 -4.66 21.19 4.36
CA LYS A 188 -3.30 21.31 4.93
C LYS A 188 -3.07 20.39 6.14
N LYS A 189 -4.08 20.23 7.01
CA LYS A 189 -4.02 19.33 8.17
C LYS A 189 -3.84 17.86 7.76
N LEU A 190 -4.50 17.42 6.69
CA LEU A 190 -4.33 16.05 6.19
C LEU A 190 -2.99 15.89 5.47
N ARG A 191 -2.56 16.90 4.72
CA ARG A 191 -1.24 16.93 4.07
C ARG A 191 -0.10 16.82 5.08
N ALA A 192 -0.20 17.49 6.22
CA ALA A 192 0.80 17.41 7.29
C ALA A 192 0.91 16.01 7.93
N GLN A 193 -0.08 15.15 7.73
CA GLN A 193 -0.09 13.79 8.26
C GLN A 193 0.42 12.76 7.24
N GLU A 194 0.79 13.16 6.02
CA GLU A 194 1.22 12.25 4.96
C GLU A 194 2.55 11.59 5.25
N LEU A 195 2.77 10.42 4.64
CA LEU A 195 4.10 9.85 4.57
C LEU A 195 4.98 10.75 3.69
N PRO A 196 6.18 11.12 4.15
CA PRO A 196 7.08 11.96 3.36
C PRO A 196 7.60 11.19 2.14
N THR A 197 8.06 11.89 1.11
CA THR A 197 8.66 11.28 -0.09
C THR A 197 9.82 10.35 0.26
N GLN A 198 10.62 10.69 1.28
CA GLN A 198 11.72 9.85 1.77
C GLN A 198 11.22 8.45 2.17
N ALA A 199 10.06 8.33 2.83
CA ALA A 199 9.51 7.04 3.22
C ALA A 199 9.29 6.12 2.01
N PHE A 200 8.80 6.66 0.90
CA PHE A 200 8.61 5.91 -0.34
C PHE A 200 9.93 5.54 -1.03
N GLN A 201 10.98 6.35 -0.86
CA GLN A 201 12.32 6.02 -1.33
C GLN A 201 12.92 4.88 -0.50
N ASP A 202 12.79 4.92 0.82
CA ASP A 202 13.26 3.86 1.74
C ASP A 202 12.57 2.53 1.45
N ILE A 203 11.25 2.58 1.20
CA ILE A 203 10.46 1.40 0.80
C ILE A 203 10.98 0.82 -0.52
N ARG A 204 11.22 1.67 -1.52
CA ARG A 204 11.77 1.22 -2.81
C ARG A 204 13.16 0.59 -2.64
N THR A 205 14.02 1.17 -1.81
CA THR A 205 15.35 0.60 -1.52
C THR A 205 15.22 -0.77 -0.86
N THR A 206 14.36 -0.90 0.14
CA THR A 206 14.10 -2.18 0.82
C THR A 206 13.56 -3.23 -0.15
N GLN A 207 12.64 -2.84 -1.04
CA GLN A 207 12.13 -3.73 -2.09
C GLN A 207 13.25 -4.18 -3.04
N GLY A 208 14.11 -3.26 -3.50
CA GLY A 208 15.23 -3.62 -4.36
C GLY A 208 16.22 -4.59 -3.71
N SER A 209 16.46 -4.46 -2.40
CA SER A 209 17.22 -5.44 -1.62
C SER A 209 16.53 -6.80 -1.56
N LEU A 210 15.20 -6.83 -1.40
CA LEU A 210 14.42 -8.06 -1.40
C LEU A 210 14.47 -8.74 -2.77
N ASP A 211 14.23 -7.99 -3.84
CA ASP A 211 14.27 -8.46 -5.24
C ASP A 211 15.66 -9.01 -5.59
N SER A 212 16.72 -8.42 -5.06
CA SER A 212 18.08 -8.94 -5.25
C SER A 212 18.28 -10.24 -4.47
N PHE A 213 17.81 -10.29 -3.22
CA PHE A 213 18.00 -11.43 -2.34
C PHE A 213 17.19 -12.66 -2.77
N GLU A 214 15.96 -12.50 -3.27
CA GLU A 214 15.14 -13.63 -3.73
C GLU A 214 15.78 -14.42 -4.87
N THR A 215 16.65 -13.79 -5.66
CA THR A 215 17.30 -14.42 -6.82
C THR A 215 18.28 -15.53 -6.42
N ILE A 216 18.73 -15.56 -5.17
CA ILE A 216 19.66 -16.58 -4.67
C ILE A 216 18.98 -17.62 -3.78
N LEU A 217 17.69 -17.47 -3.46
CA LEU A 217 17.00 -18.37 -2.53
C LEU A 217 16.42 -19.58 -3.27
N THR A 218 16.53 -20.77 -2.68
CA THR A 218 15.85 -21.98 -3.21
C THR A 218 14.36 -22.02 -2.87
N GLN A 219 13.93 -21.31 -1.81
CA GLN A 219 12.53 -21.20 -1.34
C GLN A 219 12.18 -19.71 -1.12
N PRO A 220 12.15 -18.89 -2.18
CA PRO A 220 12.00 -17.45 -2.08
C PRO A 220 10.72 -17.03 -1.33
N GLU A 221 9.63 -17.78 -1.47
CA GLU A 221 8.34 -17.52 -0.82
C GLU A 221 8.43 -17.41 0.71
N ARG A 222 9.40 -18.08 1.35
CA ARG A 222 9.62 -17.99 2.81
C ARG A 222 10.10 -16.60 3.25
N VAL A 223 10.60 -15.79 2.33
CA VAL A 223 11.09 -14.43 2.58
C VAL A 223 10.21 -13.40 1.84
N VAL A 224 9.95 -13.63 0.55
CA VAL A 224 9.23 -12.68 -0.31
C VAL A 224 7.82 -12.39 0.21
N THR A 225 7.06 -13.41 0.65
CA THR A 225 5.70 -13.19 1.15
C THR A 225 5.65 -12.35 2.43
N PRO A 226 6.37 -12.69 3.53
CA PRO A 226 6.32 -11.87 4.74
C PRO A 226 6.88 -10.46 4.54
N PHE A 227 7.99 -10.30 3.79
CA PHE A 227 8.55 -8.97 3.52
C PHE A 227 7.69 -8.16 2.56
N GLY A 228 7.09 -8.77 1.53
CA GLY A 228 6.14 -8.09 0.65
C GLY A 228 4.93 -7.55 1.42
N ASN A 229 4.40 -8.31 2.39
CA ASN A 229 3.36 -7.84 3.30
C ASN A 229 3.84 -6.69 4.20
N ALA A 230 5.09 -6.74 4.68
CA ALA A 230 5.66 -5.68 5.50
C ALA A 230 5.91 -4.39 4.69
N VAL A 231 6.34 -4.52 3.43
CA VAL A 231 6.49 -3.41 2.48
C VAL A 231 5.12 -2.76 2.20
N ASN A 232 4.09 -3.56 1.91
CA ASN A 232 2.72 -3.07 1.72
C ASN A 232 2.22 -2.33 2.98
N ARG A 233 2.47 -2.90 4.17
CA ARG A 233 2.10 -2.27 5.44
C ARG A 233 2.86 -0.96 5.69
N SER A 234 4.10 -0.84 5.23
CA SER A 234 4.91 0.39 5.35
C SER A 234 4.29 1.58 4.61
N MET A 235 3.49 1.33 3.57
CA MET A 235 2.76 2.35 2.80
C MET A 235 1.37 2.68 3.36
N SER A 236 0.94 2.01 4.42
CA SER A 236 -0.43 2.10 4.91
C SER A 236 -0.83 3.52 5.32
N THR A 237 -2.06 3.91 4.98
CA THR A 237 -2.64 5.18 5.47
C THR A 237 -2.85 5.20 6.99
N SER A 238 -2.70 4.07 7.69
CA SER A 238 -2.74 3.99 9.15
C SER A 238 -1.55 4.67 9.85
N TRP A 239 -0.47 4.94 9.10
CA TRP A 239 0.68 5.69 9.59
C TRP A 239 0.45 7.21 9.63
N ARG A 240 -0.65 7.71 9.08
CA ARG A 240 -0.92 9.14 9.06
C ARG A 240 -1.02 9.68 10.49
N GLY A 241 -0.24 10.72 10.78
CA GLY A 241 -0.13 11.30 12.13
C GLY A 241 0.76 10.52 13.11
N ARG A 242 1.45 9.46 12.67
CA ARG A 242 2.32 8.58 13.47
C ARG A 242 3.70 8.42 12.81
N SER A 243 4.35 9.56 12.55
CA SER A 243 5.55 9.59 11.70
C SER A 243 6.74 8.83 12.31
N LEU A 244 6.92 8.91 13.63
CA LEU A 244 8.01 8.22 14.33
C LEU A 244 7.82 6.71 14.28
N GLU A 245 6.63 6.22 14.62
CA GLU A 245 6.32 4.79 14.61
C GLU A 245 6.36 4.21 13.19
N ALA A 246 5.93 5.00 12.19
CA ALA A 246 6.04 4.62 10.79
C ALA A 246 7.50 4.47 10.35
N GLN A 247 8.38 5.37 10.80
CA GLN A 247 9.81 5.29 10.53
C GLN A 247 10.43 4.08 11.22
N GLN A 248 10.20 3.91 12.52
CA GLN A 248 10.68 2.75 13.29
C GLN A 248 10.25 1.42 12.65
N TYR A 249 9.02 1.33 12.16
CA TYR A 249 8.54 0.15 11.45
C TYR A 249 9.35 -0.11 10.17
N ARG A 250 9.58 0.92 9.34
CA ARG A 250 10.37 0.78 8.11
C ARG A 250 11.83 0.42 8.39
N ASP A 251 12.44 1.05 9.39
CA ASP A 251 13.80 0.75 9.81
C ASP A 251 13.90 -0.70 10.28
N ALA A 252 12.97 -1.18 11.12
CA ALA A 252 12.95 -2.57 11.57
C ALA A 252 12.81 -3.58 10.42
N VAL A 253 11.98 -3.27 9.40
CA VAL A 253 11.84 -4.13 8.20
C VAL A 253 13.15 -4.16 7.41
N ARG A 254 13.77 -3.00 7.17
CA ARG A 254 15.07 -2.91 6.47
C ARG A 254 16.15 -3.68 7.24
N ASP A 255 16.28 -3.43 8.52
CA ASP A 255 17.35 -3.99 9.36
C ASP A 255 17.20 -5.51 9.47
N TYR A 256 15.97 -6.02 9.54
CA TYR A 256 15.72 -7.45 9.54
C TYR A 256 16.02 -8.11 8.19
N LEU A 257 15.70 -7.44 7.08
CA LEU A 257 16.10 -7.91 5.75
C LEU A 257 17.63 -7.94 5.63
N GLN A 258 18.30 -6.89 6.08
CA GLN A 258 19.75 -6.79 6.08
C GLN A 258 20.39 -7.89 6.93
N SER A 259 19.83 -8.19 8.12
CA SER A 259 20.34 -9.29 8.94
C SER A 259 20.23 -10.62 8.21
N LEU A 260 19.09 -10.90 7.55
CA LEU A 260 18.93 -12.13 6.77
C LEU A 260 19.89 -12.21 5.59
N THR A 261 20.09 -11.11 4.86
CA THR A 261 21.05 -11.08 3.75
C THR A 261 22.48 -11.31 4.25
N SER A 262 22.83 -10.81 5.44
CA SER A 262 24.15 -11.02 6.05
C SER A 262 24.41 -12.46 6.51
N GLU A 263 23.38 -13.30 6.59
CA GLU A 263 23.55 -14.74 6.88
C GLU A 263 24.21 -15.49 5.70
N VAL A 264 24.26 -14.89 4.51
CA VAL A 264 25.02 -15.39 3.35
C VAL A 264 26.25 -14.50 3.17
N GLN A 265 27.40 -14.98 3.62
CA GLN A 265 28.60 -14.16 3.70
C GLN A 265 29.87 -14.92 3.33
N LEU A 266 30.88 -14.17 2.88
CA LEU A 266 32.24 -14.67 2.75
C LEU A 266 32.85 -14.84 4.14
N ILE A 267 33.54 -15.96 4.35
CA ILE A 267 34.36 -16.12 5.55
C ILE A 267 35.67 -15.36 5.30
N GLU A 268 35.93 -14.35 6.12
CA GLU A 268 37.20 -13.64 6.12
C GLU A 268 38.34 -14.62 6.43
N LYS A 269 39.36 -14.60 5.58
CA LYS A 269 40.57 -15.40 5.75
C LYS A 269 41.76 -14.47 5.92
N SER A 270 42.78 -14.96 6.62
CA SER A 270 44.08 -14.31 6.71
C SER A 270 44.74 -14.20 5.34
N ASP A 271 45.60 -13.18 5.19
CA ASP A 271 46.38 -12.95 3.97
C ASP A 271 47.08 -14.23 3.49
N VAL A 272 46.92 -14.53 2.20
CA VAL A 272 47.57 -15.67 1.55
C VAL A 272 48.75 -15.14 0.75
N THR A 273 49.96 -15.61 1.08
CA THR A 273 51.14 -15.31 0.27
C THR A 273 51.19 -16.24 -0.94
N LEU A 274 50.93 -15.69 -2.12
CA LEU A 274 51.00 -16.43 -3.38
C LEU A 274 52.47 -16.58 -3.80
N SER A 275 53.07 -17.73 -3.48
CA SER A 275 54.47 -18.04 -3.76
C SER A 275 54.57 -18.93 -5.01
N GLY A 276 54.90 -18.35 -6.17
CA GLY A 276 55.08 -19.10 -7.42
C GLY A 276 54.44 -18.44 -8.65
N ARG A 277 54.51 -19.12 -9.80
CA ARG A 277 53.88 -18.68 -11.07
C ARG A 277 52.38 -18.99 -11.16
N SER A 278 51.91 -19.91 -10.32
CA SER A 278 50.52 -20.30 -10.19
C SER A 278 50.18 -20.51 -8.71
N ALA A 279 48.95 -20.18 -8.36
CA ALA A 279 48.43 -20.40 -7.02
C ALA A 279 46.92 -20.56 -7.06
N THR A 280 46.37 -21.30 -6.09
CA THR A 280 44.92 -21.46 -5.94
C THR A 280 44.47 -20.68 -4.72
N ILE A 281 43.49 -19.80 -4.90
CA ILE A 281 42.89 -18.99 -3.83
C ILE A 281 41.59 -19.68 -3.38
N PRO A 282 41.55 -20.29 -2.18
CA PRO A 282 40.33 -20.89 -1.66
C PRO A 282 39.40 -19.83 -1.05
N VAL A 283 38.26 -19.60 -1.67
CA VAL A 283 37.22 -18.71 -1.14
C VAL A 283 36.13 -19.55 -0.48
N THR A 284 35.81 -19.26 0.77
CA THR A 284 34.75 -19.97 1.51
C THR A 284 33.56 -19.07 1.72
N VAL A 285 32.39 -19.56 1.32
CA VAL A 285 31.10 -18.90 1.55
C VAL A 285 30.36 -19.68 2.61
N GLN A 286 29.71 -18.97 3.51
CA GLN A 286 28.85 -19.52 4.54
C GLN A 286 27.42 -19.11 4.27
N ASN A 287 26.51 -20.08 4.27
CA ASN A 287 25.07 -19.87 4.26
C ASN A 287 24.49 -20.30 5.62
N LYS A 288 24.16 -19.35 6.48
CA LYS A 288 23.54 -19.59 7.79
C LYS A 288 22.01 -19.60 7.74
N LEU A 289 21.40 -19.39 6.57
CA LEU A 289 19.95 -19.46 6.42
C LEU A 289 19.44 -20.89 6.65
N VAL A 290 18.18 -21.00 7.07
CA VAL A 290 17.44 -22.28 7.19
C VAL A 290 16.88 -22.78 5.85
N GLN A 291 17.46 -22.33 4.74
CA GLN A 291 17.14 -22.71 3.37
C GLN A 291 18.41 -22.68 2.52
N GLY A 292 18.40 -23.42 1.41
CA GLY A 292 19.49 -23.38 0.46
C GLY A 292 19.59 -22.04 -0.25
N VAL A 293 20.79 -21.74 -0.74
CA VAL A 293 21.01 -20.74 -1.76
C VAL A 293 21.52 -21.41 -3.03
N ASP A 294 20.91 -21.10 -4.16
CA ASP A 294 21.37 -21.47 -5.48
C ASP A 294 21.61 -20.20 -6.31
N ARG A 295 22.28 -20.31 -7.46
CA ARG A 295 22.52 -19.15 -8.35
C ARG A 295 23.32 -18.00 -7.72
N LEU A 296 24.01 -18.24 -6.60
CA LEU A 296 24.99 -17.32 -6.06
C LEU A 296 26.22 -17.32 -6.96
N VAL A 297 26.69 -16.16 -7.40
CA VAL A 297 27.92 -16.03 -8.19
C VAL A 297 29.00 -15.40 -7.31
N LEU A 298 30.09 -16.12 -7.10
CA LEU A 298 31.29 -15.55 -6.53
C LEU A 298 32.11 -14.91 -7.63
N ARG A 299 32.49 -13.65 -7.39
CA ARG A 299 33.31 -12.86 -8.28
C ARG A 299 34.60 -12.49 -7.57
N LEU A 300 35.72 -12.94 -8.13
CA LEU A 300 37.06 -12.55 -7.71
C LEU A 300 37.61 -11.54 -8.71
N THR A 301 38.13 -10.42 -8.23
CA THR A 301 38.72 -9.35 -9.06
C THR A 301 40.11 -9.00 -8.54
N SER A 302 41.01 -8.63 -9.44
CA SER A 302 42.37 -8.18 -9.11
C SER A 302 42.61 -6.78 -9.65
N ASP A 303 43.04 -5.88 -8.77
CA ASP A 303 43.55 -4.55 -9.15
C ASP A 303 45.02 -4.62 -9.61
N ASN A 304 45.67 -5.78 -9.44
CA ASN A 304 47.04 -6.00 -9.88
C ASN A 304 47.05 -6.58 -11.29
N ILE A 305 47.55 -5.80 -12.24
CA ILE A 305 47.70 -6.17 -13.66
C ILE A 305 48.53 -7.45 -13.89
N ARG A 306 49.35 -7.87 -12.91
CA ARG A 306 50.21 -9.05 -13.02
C ARG A 306 49.51 -10.35 -12.62
N LEU A 307 48.48 -10.27 -11.78
CA LEU A 307 47.70 -11.41 -11.32
C LEU A 307 46.52 -11.62 -12.28
N LYS A 308 46.52 -12.75 -12.98
CA LYS A 308 45.47 -13.12 -13.92
C LYS A 308 44.73 -14.36 -13.43
N PHE A 309 43.43 -14.41 -13.72
CA PHE A 309 42.55 -15.55 -13.49
C PHE A 309 42.11 -16.11 -14.83
N ASN A 310 42.07 -17.43 -14.99
CA ASN A 310 41.56 -18.17 -16.16
C ASN A 310 41.90 -17.53 -17.53
N ASP A 311 42.97 -18.00 -18.19
CA ASP A 311 43.35 -17.62 -19.57
C ASP A 311 43.31 -16.09 -19.87
N ASP A 312 43.89 -15.30 -18.95
CA ASP A 312 44.24 -13.87 -19.06
C ASP A 312 43.28 -12.78 -18.51
N GLY A 313 42.20 -13.13 -17.80
CA GLY A 313 41.28 -12.15 -17.21
C GLY A 313 41.77 -11.52 -15.88
N SER A 314 41.39 -10.27 -15.59
CA SER A 314 41.52 -9.66 -14.24
C SER A 314 40.37 -10.03 -13.29
N MET A 315 39.48 -10.92 -13.75
CA MET A 315 38.23 -11.27 -13.10
C MET A 315 37.92 -12.76 -13.34
N ALA A 316 37.43 -13.45 -12.31
CA ALA A 316 36.87 -14.79 -12.43
C ALA A 316 35.54 -14.89 -11.69
N GLU A 317 34.62 -15.67 -12.27
CA GLU A 317 33.31 -15.95 -11.69
C GLU A 317 33.10 -17.45 -11.52
N LEU A 318 32.54 -17.85 -10.38
CA LEU A 318 32.15 -19.22 -10.12
C LEU A 318 30.75 -19.27 -9.51
N PRO A 319 29.82 -20.07 -10.09
CA PRO A 319 28.54 -20.32 -9.47
C PRO A 319 28.72 -21.20 -8.22
N VAL A 320 27.94 -20.91 -7.18
CA VAL A 320 27.98 -21.59 -5.89
C VAL A 320 26.57 -21.95 -5.46
N SER A 321 26.39 -23.14 -4.89
CA SER A 321 25.11 -23.61 -4.36
C SER A 321 25.34 -24.25 -2.99
N ILE A 322 24.74 -23.66 -1.96
CA ILE A 322 25.03 -23.98 -0.57
C ILE A 322 23.72 -24.30 0.13
N ALA A 323 23.59 -25.53 0.62
CA ALA A 323 22.49 -25.92 1.46
C ALA A 323 22.42 -25.05 2.74
N GLY A 324 21.23 -24.92 3.32
CA GLY A 324 21.03 -24.10 4.52
C GLY A 324 21.84 -24.59 5.72
N GLY A 325 22.48 -23.67 6.44
CA GLY A 325 23.34 -23.98 7.59
C GLY A 325 24.73 -24.53 7.24
N HIS A 326 25.10 -24.58 5.96
CA HIS A 326 26.38 -25.13 5.49
C HIS A 326 27.34 -24.04 4.98
N SER A 327 28.60 -24.43 4.79
CA SER A 327 29.61 -23.61 4.12
C SER A 327 30.20 -24.38 2.94
N GLN A 328 30.53 -23.68 1.87
CA GLN A 328 31.19 -24.25 0.71
C GLN A 328 32.46 -23.48 0.40
N SER A 329 33.56 -24.23 0.18
CA SER A 329 34.81 -23.65 -0.30
C SER A 329 34.97 -23.94 -1.78
N VAL A 330 35.15 -22.88 -2.58
CA VAL A 330 35.52 -22.98 -3.98
C VAL A 330 36.96 -22.50 -4.18
N LYS A 331 37.58 -22.95 -5.27
CA LYS A 331 38.97 -22.69 -5.58
C LYS A 331 39.04 -21.85 -6.85
N PHE A 332 39.72 -20.72 -6.78
CA PHE A 332 40.05 -19.89 -7.94
C PHE A 332 41.51 -20.12 -8.32
N ASP A 333 41.75 -20.57 -9.54
CA ASP A 333 43.11 -20.76 -10.04
C ASP A 333 43.64 -19.45 -10.64
N THR A 334 44.88 -19.12 -10.28
CA THR A 334 45.56 -17.89 -10.68
C THR A 334 46.87 -18.21 -11.39
N ALA A 335 47.22 -17.35 -12.35
CA ALA A 335 48.51 -17.36 -13.01
C ALA A 335 49.11 -15.94 -12.96
N THR A 336 50.41 -15.85 -12.68
CA THR A 336 51.14 -14.59 -12.76
C THR A 336 51.89 -14.51 -14.08
N SER A 337 51.70 -13.42 -14.83
CA SER A 337 52.52 -13.16 -16.02
C SER A 337 53.96 -12.85 -15.64
N ALA A 338 54.92 -13.55 -16.24
CA ALA A 338 56.36 -13.30 -16.06
C ALA A 338 56.84 -12.23 -17.05
N ASN A 339 57.87 -11.48 -16.64
CA ASN A 339 58.54 -10.41 -17.40
C ASN A 339 58.80 -10.76 -18.87
#